data_AF-A0A0F9KUU6-F1
#
_entry.id   AF-A0A0F9KUU6-F1
#
_cell.length_a   1.000
_cell.length_b   1.000
_cell.length_c   1.000
_cell.angle_alpha   90.00
_cell.angle_beta   90.00
_cell.angle_gamma   90.00
#
_symmetry.space_group_name_H-M   'P 1'
#
loop_
_entity.id
_entity.type
_entity.pdbx_description
1 polymer ?
#
loop_
_entity_poly.entity_id
_entity_poly.type
_entity_poly.pdbx_seq_one_letter_code
_entity_poly.pdbx_strand_id
1 'polypeptide(L)'
;MDLDQLFYRLKSRNSSIDKKELLEKAYYEELSKYLKSGQYDNFKNLFNASIDFNLFIDVRKIPNRFEIISQLLISCIEQISAGYQTSSLGEIVDILRFCNEYNLFDKEISISEKKTLEIRKKDKLFLANLNDLFGKISNSFILFVYKVIPRDLYRYFMNMPSEYFPDRDGLI
;
A
#
# COMPACT_ATOMS: atom_id res chain seq x y z
N MET A 1 9.21 19.01 -5.11
CA MET A 1 8.19 20.08 -4.97
C MET A 1 8.34 20.61 -3.56
N ASP A 2 8.51 21.91 -3.41
CA ASP A 2 8.78 22.53 -2.12
C ASP A 2 7.53 22.44 -1.21
N LEU A 3 7.71 22.00 0.03
CA LEU A 3 6.62 21.89 1.02
C LEU A 3 5.91 23.23 1.16
N ASP A 4 6.66 24.33 1.13
CA ASP A 4 6.13 25.68 1.21
C ASP A 4 5.20 26.04 0.04
N GLN A 5 5.46 25.53 -1.17
CA GLN A 5 4.55 25.71 -2.31
C GLN A 5 3.29 24.87 -2.20
N LEU A 6 3.38 23.65 -1.67
CA LEU A 6 2.22 22.81 -1.37
C LEU A 6 1.36 23.46 -0.28
N PHE A 7 2.00 23.95 0.78
CA PHE A 7 1.40 24.73 1.86
C PHE A 7 0.72 25.99 1.32
N TYR A 8 1.36 26.75 0.43
CA TYR A 8 0.76 27.95 -0.17
C TYR A 8 -0.47 27.61 -1.03
N ARG A 9 -0.41 26.54 -1.84
CA ARG A 9 -1.57 26.07 -2.63
C ARG A 9 -2.74 25.62 -1.76
N LEU A 10 -2.46 24.93 -0.64
CA LEU A 10 -3.48 24.44 0.27
C LEU A 10 -4.06 25.56 1.15
N LYS A 11 -3.22 26.49 1.64
CA LYS A 11 -3.58 27.56 2.59
C LYS A 11 -4.26 28.77 1.95
N SER A 12 -3.94 29.11 0.71
CA SER A 12 -4.58 30.20 -0.06
C SER A 12 -6.09 30.03 -0.29
N ARG A 13 -6.68 28.91 0.16
CA ARG A 13 -8.09 28.57 -0.05
C ARG A 13 -9.04 28.85 1.13
N ASN A 14 -8.64 29.36 2.30
CA ASN A 14 -9.48 29.23 3.52
C ASN A 14 -10.26 30.47 4.03
N SER A 15 -11.60 30.29 4.21
CA SER A 15 -12.48 31.02 5.16
C SER A 15 -13.95 30.47 5.32
N SER A 16 -14.34 29.30 4.77
CA SER A 16 -15.70 28.74 4.94
C SER A 16 -15.73 27.19 5.06
N ILE A 17 -16.83 26.61 5.54
CA ILE A 17 -17.01 25.16 5.77
C ILE A 17 -16.80 24.34 4.48
N ASP A 18 -17.35 24.78 3.34
CA ASP A 18 -17.14 24.15 2.03
C ASP A 18 -15.65 24.07 1.63
N LYS A 19 -14.84 25.02 2.09
CA LYS A 19 -13.39 25.05 1.81
C LYS A 19 -12.62 24.01 2.64
N LYS A 20 -13.12 23.62 3.82
CA LYS A 20 -12.49 22.58 4.65
C LYS A 20 -12.64 21.19 4.04
N GLU A 21 -13.83 20.85 3.56
CA GLU A 21 -14.06 19.57 2.87
C GLU A 21 -13.26 19.48 1.55
N LEU A 22 -13.21 20.57 0.79
CA LEU A 22 -12.39 20.64 -0.42
C LEU A 22 -10.89 20.52 -0.11
N LEU A 23 -10.42 21.12 0.99
CA LEU A 23 -9.05 20.97 1.47
C LEU A 23 -8.76 19.52 1.84
N GLU A 24 -9.62 18.91 2.66
CA GLU A 24 -9.47 17.51 3.09
C GLU A 24 -9.45 16.56 1.89
N LYS A 25 -10.34 16.75 0.92
CA LYS A 25 -10.34 15.97 -0.32
C LYS A 25 -9.04 16.12 -1.10
N ALA A 26 -8.59 17.35 -1.35
CA ALA A 26 -7.34 17.62 -2.06
C ALA A 26 -6.14 17.01 -1.32
N TYR A 27 -6.18 17.03 0.00
CA TYR A 27 -5.16 16.45 0.86
C TYR A 27 -5.04 14.93 0.69
N TYR A 28 -6.17 14.20 0.70
CA TYR A 28 -6.17 12.76 0.43
C TYR A 28 -5.78 12.42 -1.02
N GLU A 29 -6.15 13.25 -1.99
CA GLU A 29 -5.71 13.10 -3.38
C GLU A 29 -4.18 13.22 -3.50
N GLU A 30 -3.55 14.18 -2.82
CA GLU A 30 -2.09 14.32 -2.82
C GLU A 30 -1.40 13.14 -2.12
N LEU A 31 -1.91 12.66 -0.98
CA LEU A 31 -1.42 11.42 -0.35
C LEU A 31 -1.47 10.23 -1.32
N SER A 32 -2.57 10.09 -2.07
CA SER A 32 -2.72 9.03 -3.07
C SER A 32 -1.71 9.18 -4.22
N LYS A 33 -1.43 10.40 -4.68
CA LYS A 33 -0.40 10.67 -5.70
C LYS A 33 1.00 10.32 -5.23
N TYR A 34 1.38 10.69 -4.02
CA TYR A 34 2.68 10.32 -3.46
C TYR A 34 2.82 8.82 -3.27
N LEU A 35 1.76 8.15 -2.81
CA LEU A 35 1.73 6.69 -2.72
C LEU A 35 1.93 6.06 -4.10
N LYS A 36 1.18 6.51 -5.13
CA LYS A 36 1.26 5.98 -6.50
C LYS A 36 2.64 6.17 -7.15
N SER A 37 3.33 7.24 -6.82
CA SER A 37 4.65 7.54 -7.38
C SER A 37 5.82 6.97 -6.59
N GLY A 38 5.56 6.22 -5.49
CA GLY A 38 6.61 5.70 -4.61
C GLY A 38 7.36 6.78 -3.83
N GLN A 39 6.84 8.01 -3.76
CA GLN A 39 7.49 9.13 -3.07
C GLN A 39 7.18 9.10 -1.56
N TYR A 40 7.66 8.06 -0.87
CA TYR A 40 7.32 7.79 0.54
C TYR A 40 7.73 8.89 1.51
N ASP A 41 8.86 9.58 1.28
CA ASP A 41 9.27 10.72 2.10
C ASP A 41 8.28 11.89 1.96
N ASN A 42 7.82 12.18 0.75
CA ASN A 42 6.82 13.23 0.52
C ASN A 42 5.46 12.86 1.12
N PHE A 43 5.07 11.58 1.04
CA PHE A 43 3.88 11.08 1.72
C PHE A 43 3.99 11.29 3.23
N LYS A 44 5.11 10.88 3.84
CA LYS A 44 5.35 11.02 5.28
C LYS A 44 5.31 12.49 5.72
N ASN A 45 6.00 13.36 4.98
CA ASN A 45 6.02 14.79 5.28
C ASN A 45 4.61 15.39 5.18
N LEU A 46 3.86 15.05 4.14
CA LEU A 46 2.48 15.49 4.02
C LEU A 46 1.66 14.96 5.19
N PHE A 47 1.64 13.65 5.41
CA PHE A 47 0.87 12.98 6.47
C PHE A 47 1.10 13.61 7.86
N ASN A 48 2.36 13.91 8.22
CA ASN A 48 2.71 14.54 9.48
C ASN A 48 2.27 16.02 9.56
N ALA A 49 2.28 16.74 8.43
CA ALA A 49 1.76 18.11 8.34
C ALA A 49 0.24 18.21 8.49
N SER A 50 -0.49 17.09 8.58
CA SER A 50 -1.96 17.08 8.80
C SER A 50 -2.39 17.90 10.02
N ILE A 51 -1.55 17.89 11.05
CA ILE A 51 -1.73 18.66 12.29
C ILE A 51 -1.78 20.16 11.98
N ASP A 52 -0.91 20.66 11.11
CA ASP A 52 -0.84 22.08 10.73
C ASP A 52 -2.08 22.53 9.95
N PHE A 53 -2.76 21.58 9.30
CA PHE A 53 -4.03 21.82 8.60
C PHE A 53 -5.27 21.55 9.46
N ASN A 54 -5.10 21.14 10.72
CA ASN A 54 -6.18 20.69 11.61
C ASN A 54 -7.05 19.59 10.95
N LEU A 55 -6.38 18.65 10.30
CA LEU A 55 -6.97 17.48 9.66
C LEU A 55 -6.67 16.23 10.49
N PHE A 56 -7.73 15.49 10.84
CA PHE A 56 -7.57 14.16 11.43
C PHE A 56 -7.57 13.12 10.30
N ILE A 57 -6.46 12.41 10.13
CA ILE A 57 -6.29 11.50 9.00
C ILE A 57 -7.06 10.20 9.21
N ASP A 58 -7.99 9.95 8.30
CA ASP A 58 -8.60 8.65 8.07
C ASP A 58 -8.07 8.08 6.75
N VAL A 59 -7.14 7.12 6.87
CA VAL A 59 -6.49 6.46 5.72
C VAL A 59 -7.50 5.79 4.78
N ARG A 60 -8.71 5.50 5.26
CA ARG A 60 -9.78 4.92 4.43
C ARG A 60 -10.27 5.88 3.35
N LYS A 61 -10.08 7.20 3.55
CA LYS A 61 -10.42 8.26 2.60
C LYS A 61 -9.35 8.46 1.51
N ILE A 62 -8.16 7.85 1.64
CA ILE A 62 -7.14 7.88 0.57
C ILE A 62 -7.68 7.09 -0.65
N PRO A 63 -7.88 7.74 -1.81
CA PRO A 63 -8.49 7.12 -2.98
C PRO A 63 -7.59 6.03 -3.56
N ASN A 64 -8.22 4.94 -3.99
CA ASN A 64 -7.62 3.80 -4.71
C ASN A 64 -6.39 3.16 -4.03
N ARG A 65 -6.18 3.38 -2.72
CA ARG A 65 -4.95 2.95 -2.03
C ARG A 65 -4.63 1.47 -2.20
N PHE A 66 -5.64 0.58 -2.16
CA PHE A 66 -5.41 -0.86 -2.32
C PHE A 66 -4.97 -1.22 -3.73
N GLU A 67 -5.57 -0.61 -4.74
CA GLU A 67 -5.18 -0.82 -6.15
C GLU A 67 -3.76 -0.31 -6.38
N ILE A 68 -3.43 0.87 -5.86
CA ILE A 68 -2.09 1.45 -5.94
C ILE A 68 -1.07 0.52 -5.29
N ILE A 69 -1.32 0.04 -4.06
CA ILE A 69 -0.40 -0.86 -3.36
C ILE A 69 -0.23 -2.17 -4.14
N SER A 70 -1.32 -2.76 -4.65
CA SER A 70 -1.24 -3.96 -5.48
C SER A 70 -0.42 -3.73 -6.75
N GLN A 71 -0.57 -2.58 -7.43
CA GLN A 71 0.21 -2.23 -8.62
C GLN A 71 1.71 -2.09 -8.30
N LEU A 72 2.06 -1.39 -7.21
CA LEU A 72 3.45 -1.26 -6.77
C LEU A 72 4.09 -2.64 -6.52
N LEU A 73 3.38 -3.53 -5.83
CA LEU A 73 3.87 -4.88 -5.55
C LEU A 73 4.00 -5.72 -6.84
N ILE A 74 3.05 -5.63 -7.76
CA ILE A 74 3.11 -6.34 -9.05
C ILE A 74 4.29 -5.83 -9.89
N SER A 75 4.54 -4.53 -9.94
CA SER A 75 5.68 -3.98 -10.67
C SER A 75 7.03 -4.49 -10.12
N CYS A 76 7.16 -4.64 -8.79
CA CYS A 76 8.35 -5.30 -8.23
C CYS A 76 8.45 -6.77 -8.67
N ILE A 77 7.34 -7.49 -8.72
CA ILE A 77 7.31 -8.91 -9.14
C ILE A 77 7.66 -9.05 -10.63
N GLU A 78 7.18 -8.15 -11.49
CA GLU A 78 7.57 -8.06 -12.90
C GLU A 78 9.09 -7.93 -13.05
N GLN A 79 9.70 -7.01 -12.29
CA GLN A 79 11.15 -6.80 -12.31
C GLN A 79 11.95 -8.03 -11.85
N ILE A 80 11.45 -8.73 -10.82
CA ILE A 80 12.06 -9.98 -10.34
C ILE A 80 11.95 -11.05 -11.42
N SER A 81 10.75 -11.22 -11.99
CA SER A 81 10.44 -12.32 -12.89
C SER A 81 11.17 -12.18 -14.22
N ALA A 82 11.35 -10.94 -14.71
CA ALA A 82 12.12 -10.66 -15.92
C ALA A 82 13.65 -10.66 -15.69
N GLY A 83 14.11 -11.07 -14.51
CA GLY A 83 15.53 -11.28 -14.20
C GLY A 83 16.34 -9.99 -14.01
N TYR A 84 15.68 -8.84 -13.91
CA TYR A 84 16.36 -7.55 -13.88
C TYR A 84 17.01 -7.25 -12.53
N GLN A 85 16.34 -7.55 -11.40
CA GLN A 85 16.82 -7.10 -10.09
C GLN A 85 16.38 -8.01 -8.94
N THR A 86 17.34 -8.63 -8.23
CA THR A 86 17.10 -9.31 -6.95
C THR A 86 16.78 -8.32 -5.82
N SER A 87 17.15 -7.04 -5.96
CA SER A 87 16.82 -5.96 -5.01
C SER A 87 15.33 -5.66 -4.90
N SER A 88 14.53 -6.00 -5.92
CA SER A 88 13.08 -5.77 -5.94
C SER A 88 12.32 -6.61 -4.90
N LEU A 89 12.92 -7.68 -4.34
CA LEU A 89 12.35 -8.38 -3.18
C LEU A 89 12.45 -7.55 -1.90
N GLY A 90 13.56 -6.83 -1.72
CA GLY A 90 13.72 -5.87 -0.62
C GLY A 90 12.69 -4.74 -0.74
N GLU A 91 12.46 -4.26 -1.97
CA GLU A 91 11.47 -3.23 -2.25
C GLU A 91 10.04 -3.66 -1.86
N ILE A 92 9.65 -4.92 -2.14
CA ILE A 92 8.36 -5.47 -1.66
C ILE A 92 8.25 -5.36 -0.13
N VAL A 93 9.31 -5.72 0.59
CA VAL A 93 9.33 -5.65 2.06
C VAL A 93 9.20 -4.20 2.52
N ASP A 94 9.91 -3.27 1.89
CA ASP A 94 9.89 -1.85 2.23
C ASP A 94 8.52 -1.20 1.95
N ILE A 95 7.88 -1.54 0.82
CA ILE A 95 6.50 -1.13 0.50
C ILE A 95 5.54 -1.60 1.60
N LEU A 96 5.62 -2.88 1.97
CA LEU A 96 4.73 -3.46 2.99
C LEU A 96 4.97 -2.85 4.37
N ARG A 97 6.23 -2.61 4.75
CA ARG A 97 6.60 -1.92 6.00
C ARG A 97 6.01 -0.52 6.04
N PHE A 98 6.22 0.27 4.99
CA PHE A 98 5.68 1.61 4.88
C PHE A 98 4.15 1.61 5.01
N CYS A 99 3.49 0.73 4.25
CA CYS A 99 2.03 0.64 4.29
C CYS A 99 1.51 0.17 5.67
N ASN A 100 2.26 -0.67 6.39
CA ASN A 100 1.92 -1.08 7.76
C ASN A 100 2.10 0.07 8.76
N GLU A 101 3.22 0.82 8.67
CA GLU A 101 3.53 1.96 9.54
C GLU A 101 2.41 3.02 9.51
N TYR A 102 1.93 3.36 8.31
CA TYR A 102 0.84 4.33 8.13
C TYR A 102 -0.55 3.67 8.10
N ASN A 103 -0.68 2.40 8.50
CA ASN A 103 -1.93 1.64 8.57
C ASN A 103 -2.77 1.70 7.28
N LEU A 104 -2.14 1.77 6.11
CA LEU A 104 -2.82 1.96 4.81
C LEU A 104 -3.71 0.77 4.43
N PHE A 105 -3.49 -0.38 5.05
CA PHE A 105 -4.33 -1.55 4.88
C PHE A 105 -5.65 -1.48 5.64
N ASP A 106 -5.86 -0.46 6.48
CA ASP A 106 -7.06 -0.38 7.30
C ASP A 106 -8.33 -0.44 6.48
N LYS A 107 -9.27 -1.25 6.95
CA LYS A 107 -10.56 -1.48 6.32
C LYS A 107 -11.51 -2.13 7.33
N GLU A 108 -12.79 -2.03 7.03
CA GLU A 108 -13.79 -2.81 7.74
C GLU A 108 -13.59 -4.30 7.48
N ILE A 109 -13.63 -5.09 8.55
CA ILE A 109 -13.42 -6.53 8.51
C ILE A 109 -14.76 -7.23 8.58
N SER A 110 -15.10 -7.93 7.49
CA SER A 110 -16.34 -8.70 7.39
C SER A 110 -16.35 -9.91 8.33
N ILE A 111 -17.53 -10.48 8.59
CA ILE A 111 -17.68 -11.66 9.47
C ILE A 111 -16.86 -12.86 8.97
N SER A 112 -16.81 -13.08 7.65
CA SER A 112 -16.02 -14.17 7.07
C SER A 112 -14.51 -13.96 7.24
N GLU A 113 -14.06 -12.70 7.15
CA GLU A 113 -12.66 -12.33 7.40
C GLU A 113 -12.30 -12.43 8.88
N LYS A 114 -13.22 -12.15 9.81
CA LYS A 114 -13.01 -12.39 11.25
C LYS A 114 -12.72 -13.86 11.53
N LYS A 115 -13.51 -14.79 10.97
CA LYS A 115 -13.26 -16.24 11.10
C LYS A 115 -11.90 -16.64 10.52
N THR A 116 -11.53 -16.05 9.38
CA THR A 116 -10.21 -16.28 8.75
C THR A 116 -9.08 -15.82 9.68
N LEU A 117 -9.22 -14.64 10.29
CA LEU A 117 -8.26 -14.11 11.24
C LEU A 117 -8.14 -14.97 12.50
N GLU A 118 -9.24 -15.48 13.04
CA GLU A 118 -9.20 -16.39 14.20
C GLU A 118 -8.40 -17.65 13.92
N ILE A 119 -8.50 -18.21 12.71
CA ILE A 119 -7.70 -19.36 12.28
C ILE A 119 -6.22 -18.95 12.15
N ARG A 120 -5.95 -17.85 11.44
CA ARG A 120 -4.57 -17.41 11.17
C ARG A 120 -3.83 -16.96 12.42
N LYS A 121 -4.53 -16.42 13.40
CA LYS A 121 -3.94 -16.03 14.69
C LYS A 121 -3.51 -17.20 15.56
N LYS A 122 -3.95 -18.42 15.26
CA LYS A 122 -3.47 -19.65 15.93
C LYS A 122 -2.10 -20.07 15.41
N ASP A 123 -1.72 -19.63 14.21
CA ASP A 123 -0.41 -19.92 13.62
C ASP A 123 0.65 -18.97 14.19
N LYS A 124 1.29 -19.40 15.28
CA LYS A 124 2.28 -18.59 16.00
C LYS A 124 3.52 -18.31 15.16
N LEU A 125 3.95 -19.25 14.30
CA LEU A 125 5.15 -19.09 13.48
C LEU A 125 4.89 -18.05 12.37
N PHE A 126 3.74 -18.14 11.71
CA PHE A 126 3.32 -17.15 10.73
C PHE A 126 3.26 -15.74 11.35
N LEU A 127 2.60 -15.59 12.50
CA LEU A 127 2.53 -14.31 13.19
C LEU A 127 3.90 -13.79 13.63
N ALA A 128 4.78 -14.66 14.13
CA ALA A 128 6.13 -14.29 14.54
C ALA A 128 6.94 -13.74 13.35
N ASN A 129 6.92 -14.45 12.22
CA ASN A 129 7.61 -14.01 11.00
C ASN A 129 7.06 -12.67 10.48
N LEU A 130 5.74 -12.47 10.51
CA LEU A 130 5.16 -11.19 10.12
C LEU A 130 5.56 -10.06 11.08
N ASN A 131 5.61 -10.31 12.39
CA ASN A 131 6.01 -9.27 13.34
C ASN A 131 7.51 -8.96 13.24
N ASP A 132 8.35 -9.97 12.99
CA ASP A 132 9.79 -9.79 12.81
C ASP A 132 10.09 -8.95 11.55
N LEU A 133 9.39 -9.24 10.46
CA LEU A 133 9.59 -8.54 9.20
C LEU A 133 8.95 -7.14 9.18
N PHE A 134 7.76 -6.97 9.76
CA PHE A 134 6.93 -5.77 9.56
C PHE A 134 6.60 -4.99 10.84
N GLY A 135 7.14 -5.41 11.98
CA GLY A 135 6.81 -4.84 13.29
C GLY A 135 5.38 -5.21 13.72
N LYS A 136 4.76 -4.36 14.55
CA LYS A 136 3.38 -4.62 15.02
C LYS A 136 2.41 -4.63 13.83
N ILE A 137 1.82 -5.78 13.56
CA ILE A 137 0.87 -5.95 12.43
C ILE A 137 -0.59 -5.80 12.86
N SER A 138 -1.40 -5.18 11.99
CA SER A 138 -2.85 -5.08 12.17
C SER A 138 -3.58 -6.31 11.60
N ASN A 139 -4.84 -6.51 11.99
CA ASN A 139 -5.70 -7.53 11.38
C ASN A 139 -5.84 -7.32 9.87
N SER A 140 -5.94 -6.05 9.45
CA SER A 140 -6.09 -5.70 8.04
C SER A 140 -4.82 -6.00 7.25
N PHE A 141 -3.64 -5.78 7.84
CA PHE A 141 -2.36 -6.22 7.29
C PHE A 141 -2.30 -7.74 7.11
N ILE A 142 -2.66 -8.51 8.15
CA ILE A 142 -2.68 -9.98 8.09
C ILE A 142 -3.57 -10.46 6.94
N LEU A 143 -4.77 -9.88 6.80
CA LEU A 143 -5.67 -10.22 5.70
C LEU A 143 -5.10 -9.84 4.34
N PHE A 144 -4.42 -8.69 4.24
CA PHE A 144 -3.80 -8.26 2.99
C PHE A 144 -2.72 -9.25 2.53
N VAL A 145 -1.78 -9.58 3.41
CA VAL A 145 -0.70 -10.53 3.11
C VAL A 145 -1.24 -11.94 2.85
N TYR A 146 -2.23 -12.39 3.60
CA TYR A 146 -2.77 -13.74 3.46
C TYR A 146 -3.68 -13.93 2.23
N LYS A 147 -4.44 -12.90 1.86
CA LYS A 147 -5.53 -13.04 0.86
C LYS A 147 -5.33 -12.19 -0.38
N VAL A 148 -4.87 -10.95 -0.21
CA VAL A 148 -4.78 -10.00 -1.33
C VAL A 148 -3.53 -10.27 -2.16
N ILE A 149 -2.35 -10.33 -1.52
CA ILE A 149 -1.08 -10.60 -2.24
C ILE A 149 -1.14 -11.92 -3.03
N PRO A 150 -1.52 -13.08 -2.44
CA PRO A 150 -1.53 -14.34 -3.20
C PRO A 150 -2.51 -14.32 -4.36
N ARG A 151 -3.67 -13.68 -4.20
CA ARG A 151 -4.66 -13.53 -5.28
C ARG A 151 -4.12 -12.65 -6.40
N ASP A 152 -3.48 -11.54 -6.06
CA ASP A 152 -2.97 -10.58 -7.05
C ASP A 152 -1.78 -11.18 -7.81
N LEU A 153 -0.90 -11.91 -7.13
CA LEU A 153 0.17 -12.71 -7.76
C LEU A 153 -0.40 -13.80 -8.67
N TYR A 154 -1.39 -14.56 -8.22
CA TYR A 154 -2.03 -15.59 -9.04
C TYR A 154 -2.61 -14.98 -10.33
N ARG A 155 -3.31 -13.85 -10.23
CA ARG A 155 -3.84 -13.14 -11.40
C ARG A 155 -2.74 -12.68 -12.34
N TYR A 156 -1.66 -12.13 -11.79
CA TYR A 156 -0.51 -11.71 -12.56
C TYR A 156 0.07 -12.88 -13.39
N PHE A 157 0.39 -14.01 -12.75
CA PHE A 157 0.97 -15.16 -13.44
C PHE A 157 0.01 -15.83 -14.44
N MET A 158 -1.30 -15.88 -14.14
CA MET A 158 -2.29 -16.46 -15.07
C MET A 158 -2.54 -15.58 -16.30
N ASN A 159 -2.34 -14.27 -16.19
CA ASN A 159 -2.51 -13.33 -17.30
C ASN A 159 -1.22 -13.10 -18.11
N MET A 160 -0.07 -13.56 -17.61
CA MET A 160 1.24 -13.49 -18.27
C MET A 160 1.83 -14.90 -18.59
N PRO A 161 1.08 -15.82 -19.24
CA PRO A 161 1.52 -17.21 -19.37
C PRO A 161 2.73 -17.43 -20.30
N SER A 162 3.03 -16.52 -21.24
CA SER A 162 4.01 -16.76 -22.31
C SER A 162 5.42 -16.18 -22.09
N GLU A 163 5.62 -15.27 -21.13
CA GLU A 163 6.94 -14.63 -20.93
C GLU A 163 7.83 -15.35 -19.90
N TYR A 164 7.24 -16.12 -18.98
CA TYR A 164 7.94 -16.76 -17.86
C TYR A 164 8.10 -18.28 -17.99
N PHE A 165 7.45 -18.88 -18.99
CA PHE A 165 7.63 -20.27 -19.39
C PHE A 165 8.09 -20.28 -20.85
N PRO A 166 9.37 -19.96 -21.15
CA PRO A 166 9.89 -20.25 -22.48
C PRO A 166 9.77 -21.77 -22.65
N ASP A 167 9.12 -22.20 -23.73
CA ASP A 167 8.91 -23.62 -24.06
C ASP A 167 10.13 -24.46 -23.65
N ARG A 168 10.00 -25.17 -22.52
CA ARG A 168 10.92 -26.25 -22.15
C ARG A 168 10.52 -27.52 -22.89
N ASP A 169 10.33 -27.41 -24.19
CA ASP A 169 10.20 -28.55 -25.10
C ASP A 169 11.08 -28.28 -26.33
N GLY A 170 12.38 -28.16 -26.06
CA GLY A 170 13.44 -28.49 -27.00
C GLY A 170 13.85 -29.96 -26.86
N LEU A 171 12.88 -30.87 -26.71
CA LEU A 171 13.10 -32.31 -26.89
C LEU A 171 12.68 -32.67 -28.33
N ILE A 172 13.63 -32.54 -29.25
CA ILE A 172 13.68 -33.34 -30.49
C ILE A 172 14.89 -34.26 -30.36
#